data_AF-A0A1Q6Q259-F1
#
_entry.id   AF-A0A1Q6Q259-F1
#
_cell.length_a   1.000
_cell.length_b   1.000
_cell.length_c   1.000
_cell.angle_alpha   90.00
_cell.angle_beta   90.00
_cell.angle_gamma   90.00
#
_symmetry.space_group_name_H-M   'P 1'
#
loop_
_entity.id
_entity.type
_entity.pdbx_description
1 polymer ?
#
loop_
_entity_poly.entity_id
_entity_poly.type
_entity_poly.pdbx_seq_one_letter_code
_entity_poly.pdbx_strand_id
1 'polypeptide(L)'
;PLIISDEGYGKNDYIKTSRPLVIVTAPGPGSGKMAACLSQLYHEHKRGVLAGYAKFETFPIWNLPLKHPVNLAYEAATADLNDINMIDPFHLEAYGETTVNYNRDVEIFPVLNTIFEKIYGESPYKSPTDMGVNMAGNCICNDDACRNASCQEIIRRYYASRRRLLLGACSEEETYKLEMLMNQADITVHDRPVVDAALTESERTGGPAAALELPDGSIVTGKTSDLLGACSALLLNALKELAGIGHEIKIISPQAIEPIQSLKTKYLGSHNPRLHTDEVLIALSVSAATSEDAKLAMEQLPKLKGCQAHVSVMPGSVDIKQFKLLSIQATFEAKYEKNSVFFNNKGV
;
A
#
# COMPACT_ATOMS: atom_id res chain seq x y z
N PRO A 1 -19.80 5.85 -36.76
CA PRO A 1 -19.80 6.74 -37.95
C PRO A 1 -19.28 8.15 -37.64
N LEU A 2 -19.68 8.74 -36.51
CA LEU A 2 -19.29 10.10 -36.15
C LEU A 2 -17.86 10.25 -35.59
N ILE A 3 -17.39 9.30 -34.77
CA ILE A 3 -16.09 9.43 -34.06
C ILE A 3 -14.88 9.48 -35.03
N ILE A 4 -14.82 8.55 -35.98
CA ILE A 4 -13.71 8.45 -36.95
C ILE A 4 -14.11 9.24 -38.19
N SER A 5 -14.16 10.56 -38.06
CA SER A 5 -14.54 11.49 -39.13
C SER A 5 -13.97 12.87 -38.85
N ASP A 6 -14.05 13.76 -39.85
CA ASP A 6 -13.68 15.18 -39.70
C ASP A 6 -14.53 15.89 -38.63
N GLU A 7 -15.76 15.42 -38.40
CA GLU A 7 -16.67 15.95 -37.37
C GLU A 7 -16.46 15.34 -35.97
N GLY A 8 -15.65 14.29 -35.87
CA GLY A 8 -15.24 13.61 -34.64
C GLY A 8 -13.79 13.91 -34.28
N TYR A 9 -12.88 12.95 -34.43
CA TYR A 9 -11.45 13.15 -34.18
C TYR A 9 -10.84 14.28 -35.01
N GLY A 10 -11.34 14.56 -36.21
CA GLY A 10 -10.83 15.67 -37.03
C GLY A 10 -11.06 17.06 -36.45
N LYS A 11 -11.94 17.22 -35.45
CA LYS A 11 -12.10 18.47 -34.70
C LYS A 11 -10.99 18.72 -33.69
N ASN A 12 -10.25 17.68 -33.29
CA ASN A 12 -9.19 17.83 -32.33
C ASN A 12 -7.94 18.41 -33.00
N ASP A 13 -7.21 19.26 -32.28
CA ASP A 13 -5.94 19.79 -32.77
C ASP A 13 -4.89 18.68 -32.83
N TYR A 14 -4.26 18.52 -33.99
CA TYR A 14 -3.16 17.58 -34.15
C TYR A 14 -1.92 18.04 -33.36
N ILE A 15 -1.47 17.19 -32.45
CA ILE A 15 -0.26 17.41 -31.66
C ILE A 15 0.94 16.98 -32.51
N LYS A 16 1.77 17.94 -32.91
CA LYS A 16 3.01 17.68 -33.66
C LYS A 16 4.04 17.04 -32.73
N THR A 17 4.35 15.77 -32.97
CA THR A 17 5.36 15.03 -32.22
C THR A 17 6.67 14.95 -33.04
N SER A 18 7.81 14.87 -32.35
CA SER A 18 9.15 14.86 -33.00
C SER A 18 9.90 13.53 -32.84
N ARG A 19 9.43 12.67 -31.93
CA ARG A 19 10.02 11.36 -31.64
C ARG A 19 9.05 10.26 -32.03
N PRO A 20 9.55 9.09 -32.48
CA PRO A 20 8.69 7.99 -32.93
C PRO A 20 7.95 7.30 -31.78
N LEU A 21 8.48 7.37 -30.55
CA LEU A 21 7.81 6.86 -29.35
C LEU A 21 7.32 8.03 -28.51
N VAL A 22 6.01 8.10 -28.30
CA VAL A 22 5.35 9.14 -27.52
C VAL A 22 4.68 8.49 -26.32
N ILE A 23 5.11 8.89 -25.12
CA ILE A 23 4.53 8.41 -23.86
C ILE A 23 3.41 9.37 -23.45
N VAL A 24 2.18 8.88 -23.43
CA VAL A 24 1.02 9.65 -23.00
C VAL A 24 0.72 9.34 -21.53
N THR A 25 0.78 10.38 -20.69
CA THR A 25 0.53 10.28 -19.24
C THR A 25 -0.45 11.36 -18.77
N ALA A 26 -0.99 11.21 -17.56
CA ALA A 26 -1.91 12.17 -16.95
C ALA A 26 -1.88 12.09 -15.41
N PRO A 27 -2.37 13.13 -14.69
CA PRO A 27 -2.43 13.12 -13.23
C PRO A 27 -3.30 12.01 -12.62
N GLY A 28 -4.28 11.48 -13.36
CA GLY A 28 -5.15 10.42 -12.85
C GLY A 28 -6.04 9.74 -13.92
N PRO A 29 -7.01 8.92 -13.48
CA PRO A 29 -8.05 8.37 -14.34
C PRO A 29 -8.94 9.46 -14.96
N GLY A 30 -9.65 9.13 -16.04
CA GLY A 30 -10.64 10.03 -16.65
C GLY A 30 -10.07 11.23 -17.44
N SER A 31 -8.75 11.45 -17.48
CA SER A 31 -8.13 12.59 -18.17
C SER A 31 -8.06 12.46 -19.71
N GLY A 32 -8.77 11.52 -20.33
CA GLY A 32 -8.82 11.38 -21.78
C GLY A 32 -7.56 10.80 -22.46
N LYS A 33 -6.64 10.15 -21.72
CA LYS A 33 -5.39 9.57 -22.28
C LYS A 33 -5.62 8.73 -23.54
N MET A 34 -6.52 7.75 -23.45
CA MET A 34 -6.85 6.85 -24.56
C MET A 34 -7.47 7.62 -25.73
N ALA A 35 -8.38 8.55 -25.47
CA ALA A 35 -9.00 9.37 -26.50
C ALA A 35 -7.97 10.23 -27.24
N ALA A 36 -7.00 10.81 -26.53
CA ALA A 36 -5.89 11.55 -27.12
C ALA A 36 -5.02 10.66 -28.02
N CYS A 37 -4.67 9.45 -27.57
CA CYS A 37 -3.92 8.50 -28.39
C CYS A 37 -4.68 8.14 -29.69
N LEU A 38 -5.96 7.76 -29.58
CA LEU A 38 -6.76 7.38 -30.75
C LEU A 38 -6.98 8.55 -31.72
N SER A 39 -7.14 9.76 -31.20
CA SER A 39 -7.21 10.97 -32.02
C SER A 39 -5.89 11.22 -32.77
N GLN A 40 -4.75 11.05 -32.09
CA GLN A 40 -3.44 11.17 -32.73
C GLN A 40 -3.25 10.12 -33.82
N LEU A 41 -3.65 8.86 -33.58
CA LEU A 41 -3.61 7.81 -34.60
C LEU A 41 -4.43 8.17 -35.83
N TYR A 42 -5.64 8.70 -35.65
CA TYR A 42 -6.48 9.15 -36.75
C TYR A 42 -5.78 10.24 -37.59
N HIS A 43 -5.17 11.24 -36.96
CA HIS A 43 -4.45 12.30 -37.67
C HIS A 43 -3.18 11.79 -38.37
N GLU A 44 -2.39 10.92 -37.74
CA GLU A 44 -1.20 10.32 -38.37
C GLU A 44 -1.59 9.49 -39.59
N HIS A 45 -2.65 8.67 -39.48
CA HIS A 45 -3.15 7.89 -40.60
C HIS A 45 -3.60 8.78 -41.77
N LYS A 46 -4.33 9.87 -41.50
CA LYS A 46 -4.73 10.86 -42.55
C LYS A 46 -3.52 11.51 -43.24
N ARG A 47 -2.37 11.55 -42.58
CA ARG A 47 -1.10 12.10 -43.10
C ARG A 47 -0.23 11.03 -43.78
N GLY A 48 -0.70 9.78 -43.87
CA GLY A 48 0.03 8.66 -44.47
C GLY A 48 1.13 8.09 -43.58
N VAL A 49 1.13 8.41 -42.28
CA VAL A 49 2.08 7.87 -41.30
C VAL A 49 1.46 6.65 -40.62
N LEU A 50 2.18 5.53 -40.64
CA LEU A 50 1.79 4.32 -39.93
C LEU A 50 2.18 4.45 -38.45
N ALA A 51 1.20 4.82 -37.62
CA ALA A 51 1.35 4.90 -36.17
C ALA A 51 0.67 3.72 -35.48
N GLY A 52 1.03 3.44 -34.23
CA GLY A 52 0.46 2.36 -33.42
C GLY A 52 0.12 2.83 -32.01
N TYR A 53 -0.76 2.08 -31.33
CA TYR A 53 -1.14 2.34 -29.95
C TYR A 53 -0.90 1.10 -29.10
N ALA A 54 -0.14 1.24 -28.03
CA ALA A 54 0.03 0.18 -27.04
C ALA A 54 -0.28 0.72 -25.64
N LYS A 55 -0.63 -0.18 -24.73
CA LYS A 55 -0.93 0.15 -23.34
C LYS A 55 0.14 -0.42 -22.41
N PHE A 56 0.71 0.43 -21.57
CA PHE A 56 1.65 0.04 -20.54
C PHE A 56 0.97 0.11 -19.17
N GLU A 57 0.75 -1.05 -18.56
CA GLU A 57 0.29 -1.22 -17.17
C GLU A 57 1.10 -2.32 -16.51
N THR A 58 1.51 -2.10 -15.26
CA THR A 58 2.30 -3.09 -14.51
C THR A 58 1.42 -4.21 -13.96
N PHE A 59 0.19 -3.89 -13.55
CA PHE A 59 -0.75 -4.84 -12.95
C PHE A 59 -2.14 -4.73 -13.63
N PRO A 60 -2.88 -5.85 -13.75
CA PRO A 60 -2.45 -7.21 -13.43
C PRO A 60 -1.32 -7.70 -14.36
N ILE A 61 -0.56 -8.70 -13.93
CA ILE A 61 0.47 -9.33 -14.75
C ILE A 61 -0.18 -10.43 -15.57
N TRP A 62 -0.25 -10.21 -16.89
CA TRP A 62 -1.04 -11.03 -17.82
C TRP A 62 -0.61 -12.49 -17.91
N ASN A 63 0.69 -12.77 -17.74
CA ASN A 63 1.27 -14.11 -17.83
C ASN A 63 1.46 -14.78 -16.46
N LEU A 64 0.88 -14.22 -15.39
CA LEU A 64 0.72 -14.93 -14.12
C LEU A 64 -0.73 -15.42 -13.98
N PRO A 65 -0.97 -16.56 -13.32
CA PRO A 65 -2.31 -17.05 -13.07
C PRO A 65 -3.22 -16.01 -12.39
N LEU A 66 -4.53 -16.09 -12.63
CA LEU A 66 -5.51 -15.19 -12.01
C LEU A 66 -5.42 -15.20 -10.48
N LYS A 67 -5.27 -16.40 -9.90
CA LYS A 67 -5.12 -16.62 -8.46
C LYS A 67 -3.69 -16.48 -7.94
N HIS A 68 -2.76 -15.99 -8.77
CA HIS A 68 -1.40 -15.75 -8.30
C HIS A 68 -1.42 -14.64 -7.24
N PRO A 69 -0.75 -14.78 -6.08
CA PRO A 69 -0.77 -13.77 -5.02
C PRO A 69 -0.41 -12.36 -5.50
N VAL A 70 0.47 -12.22 -6.49
CA VAL A 70 0.81 -10.93 -7.11
C VAL A 70 -0.42 -10.24 -7.73
N ASN A 71 -1.24 -10.98 -8.47
CA ASN A 71 -2.47 -10.45 -9.07
C ASN A 71 -3.55 -10.21 -8.00
N LEU A 72 -3.67 -11.10 -7.01
CA LEU A 72 -4.60 -10.92 -5.88
C LEU A 72 -4.24 -9.69 -5.02
N ALA A 73 -2.94 -9.41 -4.84
CA ALA A 73 -2.47 -8.22 -4.12
C ALA A 73 -2.79 -6.92 -4.88
N TYR A 74 -2.76 -6.94 -6.21
CA TYR A 74 -3.26 -5.82 -7.02
C TYR A 74 -4.76 -5.60 -6.79
N GLU A 75 -5.56 -6.67 -6.82
CA GLU A 75 -7.00 -6.56 -6.56
C GLU A 75 -7.32 -6.09 -5.12
N ALA A 76 -6.50 -6.50 -4.15
CA ALA A 76 -6.58 -6.01 -2.78
C ALA A 76 -6.21 -4.51 -2.69
N ALA A 77 -5.30 -4.04 -3.53
CA ALA A 77 -4.92 -2.62 -3.58
C ALA A 77 -5.95 -1.74 -4.29
N THR A 78 -6.83 -2.32 -5.11
CA THR A 78 -7.92 -1.65 -5.85
C THR A 78 -9.31 -2.06 -5.35
N ALA A 79 -9.41 -2.56 -4.11
CA ALA A 79 -10.67 -3.01 -3.54
C ALA A 79 -11.77 -1.92 -3.56
N ASP A 80 -11.38 -0.64 -3.57
CA ASP A 80 -12.23 0.54 -3.68
C ASP A 80 -12.61 0.94 -5.11
N LEU A 81 -11.84 0.50 -6.13
CA LEU A 81 -11.97 0.94 -7.51
C LEU A 81 -12.81 0.00 -8.40
N ASN A 82 -13.34 -1.09 -7.84
CA ASN A 82 -14.10 -2.12 -8.57
C ASN A 82 -13.36 -2.69 -9.81
N ASP A 83 -12.04 -2.55 -9.85
CA ASP A 83 -11.22 -3.26 -10.82
C ASP A 83 -11.14 -4.72 -10.37
N ILE A 84 -11.59 -5.62 -11.23
CA ILE A 84 -11.68 -7.06 -10.96
C ILE A 84 -10.84 -7.77 -12.01
N ASN A 85 -9.86 -8.56 -11.55
CA ASN A 85 -9.05 -9.37 -12.44
C ASN A 85 -9.92 -10.49 -13.03
N MET A 86 -9.70 -10.81 -14.30
CA MET A 86 -10.38 -11.90 -14.98
C MET A 86 -9.52 -12.50 -16.08
N ILE A 87 -9.93 -13.67 -16.57
CA ILE A 87 -9.32 -14.25 -17.76
C ILE A 87 -9.71 -13.41 -18.96
N ASP A 88 -8.75 -13.11 -19.84
CA ASP A 88 -9.02 -12.48 -21.13
C ASP A 88 -9.71 -13.50 -22.07
N PRO A 89 -11.03 -13.38 -22.33
CA PRO A 89 -11.72 -14.33 -23.18
C PRO A 89 -11.28 -14.22 -24.64
N PHE A 90 -10.87 -13.03 -25.09
CA PHE A 90 -10.47 -12.79 -26.47
C PHE A 90 -9.12 -13.45 -26.77
N HIS A 91 -8.17 -13.38 -25.83
CA HIS A 91 -6.88 -14.05 -25.98
C HIS A 91 -7.04 -15.58 -25.97
N LEU A 92 -7.90 -16.08 -25.08
CA LEU A 92 -8.20 -17.51 -25.00
C LEU A 92 -8.87 -18.02 -26.29
N GLU A 93 -9.81 -17.28 -26.87
CA GLU A 93 -10.46 -17.64 -28.14
C GLU A 93 -9.48 -17.59 -29.32
N ALA A 94 -8.65 -16.54 -29.40
CA ALA A 94 -7.74 -16.33 -30.52
C ALA A 94 -6.53 -17.27 -30.54
N TYR A 95 -6.02 -17.64 -29.35
CA TYR A 95 -4.75 -18.34 -29.22
C TYR A 95 -4.82 -19.65 -28.42
N GLY A 96 -5.92 -19.91 -27.69
CA GLY A 96 -6.03 -21.06 -26.78
C GLY A 96 -5.22 -20.90 -25.49
N GLU A 97 -4.67 -19.71 -25.23
CA GLU A 97 -3.82 -19.42 -24.08
C GLU A 97 -4.58 -18.62 -23.02
N THR A 98 -4.42 -19.02 -21.75
CA THR A 98 -5.07 -18.33 -20.62
C THR A 98 -4.18 -17.19 -20.14
N THR A 99 -4.68 -15.97 -20.23
CA THR A 99 -4.01 -14.75 -19.75
C THR A 99 -4.93 -13.95 -18.85
N VAL A 100 -4.35 -13.10 -18.01
CA VAL A 100 -5.09 -12.27 -17.06
C VAL A 100 -5.20 -10.84 -17.58
N ASN A 101 -6.40 -10.29 -17.51
CA ASN A 101 -6.70 -8.88 -17.72
C ASN A 101 -7.68 -8.43 -16.63
N TYR A 102 -8.36 -7.30 -16.80
CA TYR A 102 -9.36 -6.81 -15.86
C TYR A 102 -10.61 -6.32 -16.59
N ASN A 103 -11.73 -6.32 -15.87
CA ASN A 103 -13.07 -6.08 -16.41
C ASN A 103 -13.16 -4.88 -17.36
N ARG A 104 -12.62 -3.72 -16.99
CA ARG A 104 -12.76 -2.49 -17.77
C ARG A 104 -12.12 -2.59 -19.17
N ASP A 105 -10.96 -3.22 -19.26
CA ASP A 105 -10.24 -3.37 -20.52
C ASP A 105 -10.86 -4.44 -21.40
N VAL A 106 -11.32 -5.54 -20.79
CA VAL A 106 -12.07 -6.59 -21.48
C VAL A 106 -13.38 -6.04 -22.04
N GLU A 107 -14.13 -5.27 -21.26
CA GLU A 107 -15.41 -4.67 -21.67
C GLU A 107 -15.25 -3.65 -22.80
N ILE A 108 -14.18 -2.85 -22.80
CA ILE A 108 -13.97 -1.81 -23.82
C ILE A 108 -13.31 -2.33 -25.10
N PHE A 109 -12.64 -3.48 -25.06
CA PHE A 109 -11.85 -4.01 -26.17
C PHE A 109 -12.63 -4.11 -27.50
N PRO A 110 -13.88 -4.62 -27.57
CA PRO A 110 -14.63 -4.68 -28.84
C PRO A 110 -14.79 -3.31 -29.53
N VAL A 111 -14.96 -2.25 -28.73
CA VAL A 111 -15.07 -0.87 -29.24
C VAL A 111 -13.72 -0.42 -29.80
N LEU A 112 -12.62 -0.69 -29.09
CA LEU A 112 -11.27 -0.36 -29.55
C LEU A 112 -10.89 -1.12 -30.82
N ASN A 113 -11.20 -2.42 -30.88
CA ASN A 113 -10.98 -3.26 -32.04
C ASN A 113 -11.67 -2.68 -33.29
N THR A 114 -12.93 -2.29 -33.15
CA THR A 114 -13.69 -1.63 -34.24
C THR A 114 -13.09 -0.28 -34.65
N ILE A 115 -12.49 0.46 -33.70
CA ILE A 115 -11.81 1.72 -34.01
C ILE A 115 -10.54 1.46 -34.81
N PHE A 116 -9.73 0.47 -34.43
CA PHE A 116 -8.52 0.10 -35.18
C PHE A 116 -8.85 -0.38 -36.59
N GLU A 117 -9.84 -1.25 -36.76
CA GLU A 117 -10.30 -1.70 -38.09
C GLU A 117 -10.74 -0.54 -38.98
N LYS A 118 -11.37 0.49 -38.41
CA LYS A 118 -11.80 1.66 -39.18
C LYS A 118 -10.68 2.63 -39.51
N ILE A 119 -9.65 2.73 -38.66
CA ILE A 119 -8.49 3.57 -38.93
C ILE A 119 -7.55 2.87 -39.92
N TYR A 120 -7.29 1.57 -39.75
CA TYR A 120 -6.23 0.85 -40.46
C TYR A 120 -6.73 -0.19 -41.48
N GLY A 121 -8.02 -0.49 -41.52
CA GLY A 121 -8.60 -1.56 -42.34
C GLY A 121 -8.62 -2.92 -41.65
N GLU A 122 -7.68 -3.17 -40.74
CA GLU A 122 -7.61 -4.35 -39.89
C GLU A 122 -7.18 -3.95 -38.46
N SER A 123 -7.51 -4.79 -37.48
CA SER A 123 -7.02 -4.59 -36.11
C SER A 123 -5.66 -5.28 -35.91
N PRO A 124 -4.66 -4.59 -35.36
CA PRO A 124 -3.38 -5.21 -35.02
C PRO A 124 -3.44 -6.09 -33.77
N TYR A 125 -4.54 -6.06 -33.01
CA TYR A 125 -4.71 -6.77 -31.74
C TYR A 125 -5.91 -7.71 -31.81
N LYS A 126 -5.75 -8.93 -31.33
CA LYS A 126 -6.87 -9.88 -31.16
C LYS A 126 -7.41 -9.89 -29.75
N SER A 127 -6.69 -9.31 -28.79
CA SER A 127 -7.12 -9.20 -27.39
C SER A 127 -6.54 -7.98 -26.69
N PRO A 128 -7.08 -7.56 -25.53
CA PRO A 128 -6.46 -6.52 -24.70
C PRO A 128 -5.09 -6.96 -24.14
N THR A 129 -4.81 -8.25 -23.98
CA THR A 129 -3.45 -8.74 -23.72
C THR A 129 -2.47 -8.38 -24.85
N ASP A 130 -2.84 -8.56 -26.12
CA ASP A 130 -1.97 -8.21 -27.26
C ASP A 130 -1.65 -6.71 -27.31
N MET A 131 -2.61 -5.89 -26.87
CA MET A 131 -2.49 -4.43 -26.78
C MET A 131 -1.51 -3.99 -25.66
N GLY A 132 -1.27 -4.88 -24.69
CA GLY A 132 -0.37 -4.66 -23.56
C GLY A 132 1.10 -4.86 -23.94
N VAL A 133 1.99 -4.12 -23.29
CA VAL A 133 3.46 -4.25 -23.47
C VAL A 133 4.19 -4.64 -22.17
N ASN A 134 3.47 -5.18 -21.20
CA ASN A 134 4.01 -5.50 -19.88
C ASN A 134 4.91 -6.75 -19.92
N MET A 135 6.14 -6.61 -19.44
CA MET A 135 7.12 -7.70 -19.34
C MET A 135 7.45 -8.09 -17.88
N ALA A 136 6.77 -7.50 -16.89
CA ALA A 136 7.13 -7.65 -15.47
C ALA A 136 7.12 -9.11 -15.00
N GLY A 137 6.15 -9.94 -15.44
CA GLY A 137 6.08 -11.35 -15.08
C GLY A 137 7.28 -12.17 -15.56
N ASN A 138 7.86 -11.80 -16.71
CA ASN A 138 9.07 -12.46 -17.24
C ASN A 138 10.34 -12.11 -16.47
N CYS A 139 10.28 -11.10 -15.60
CA CYS A 139 11.41 -10.62 -14.81
C CYS A 139 11.38 -11.11 -13.35
N ILE A 140 10.42 -11.96 -12.98
CA ILE A 140 10.37 -12.58 -11.65
C ILE A 140 11.49 -13.61 -11.56
N CYS A 141 12.50 -13.31 -10.74
CA CYS A 141 13.65 -14.19 -10.51
C CYS A 141 13.44 -15.16 -9.33
N ASN A 142 12.47 -14.89 -8.46
CA ASN A 142 12.11 -15.71 -7.31
C ASN A 142 10.60 -15.60 -7.06
N ASP A 143 9.84 -16.59 -7.54
CA ASP A 143 8.37 -16.61 -7.45
C ASP A 143 7.89 -16.70 -5.99
N ASP A 144 8.53 -17.54 -5.17
CA ASP A 144 8.16 -17.70 -3.76
C ASP A 144 8.34 -16.40 -2.96
N ALA A 145 9.42 -15.65 -3.23
CA ALA A 145 9.62 -14.34 -2.62
C ALA A 145 8.52 -13.34 -3.03
N CYS A 146 8.13 -13.33 -4.31
CA CYS A 146 7.02 -12.50 -4.79
C CYS A 146 5.68 -12.92 -4.16
N ARG A 147 5.40 -14.23 -4.08
CA ARG A 147 4.19 -14.77 -3.43
C ARG A 147 4.10 -14.33 -1.98
N ASN A 148 5.17 -14.54 -1.20
CA ASN A 148 5.22 -14.18 0.21
C ASN A 148 5.03 -12.67 0.42
N ALA A 149 5.72 -11.85 -0.38
CA ALA A 149 5.57 -10.40 -0.30
C ALA A 149 4.14 -9.92 -0.64
N SER A 150 3.51 -10.54 -1.64
CA SER A 150 2.14 -10.24 -2.05
C SER A 150 1.11 -10.68 -1.02
N CYS A 151 1.27 -11.86 -0.41
CA CYS A 151 0.39 -12.30 0.70
C CYS A 151 0.45 -11.31 1.87
N GLN A 152 1.64 -10.85 2.24
CA GLN A 152 1.80 -9.82 3.26
C GLN A 152 1.13 -8.49 2.87
N GLU A 153 1.17 -8.10 1.59
CA GLU A 153 0.47 -6.93 1.11
C GLU A 153 -1.06 -7.08 1.23
N ILE A 154 -1.62 -8.24 0.90
CA ILE A 154 -3.07 -8.51 1.04
C ILE A 154 -3.49 -8.34 2.52
N ILE A 155 -2.75 -8.92 3.46
CA ILE A 155 -3.02 -8.78 4.91
C ILE A 155 -2.93 -7.30 5.34
N ARG A 156 -1.94 -6.54 4.82
CA ARG A 156 -1.85 -5.09 5.09
C ARG A 156 -3.05 -4.32 4.57
N ARG A 157 -3.55 -4.65 3.37
CA ARG A 157 -4.74 -4.03 2.80
C ARG A 157 -5.98 -4.34 3.61
N TYR A 158 -6.14 -5.58 4.08
CA TYR A 158 -7.20 -5.97 5.01
C TYR A 158 -7.23 -5.08 6.26
N TYR A 159 -6.11 -4.98 7.00
CA TYR A 159 -6.03 -4.13 8.19
C TYR A 159 -6.24 -2.64 7.88
N ALA A 160 -5.76 -2.15 6.73
CA ALA A 160 -5.99 -0.78 6.31
C ALA A 160 -7.48 -0.49 6.05
N SER A 161 -8.20 -1.44 5.43
CA SER A 161 -9.65 -1.33 5.19
C SER A 161 -10.44 -1.41 6.49
N ARG A 162 -10.12 -2.36 7.38
CA ARG A 162 -10.72 -2.46 8.74
C ARG A 162 -10.61 -1.14 9.52
N ARG A 163 -9.45 -0.47 9.44
CA ARG A 163 -9.27 0.87 10.02
C ARG A 163 -10.16 1.91 9.35
N ARG A 164 -10.20 1.95 8.02
CA ARG A 164 -11.03 2.91 7.28
C ARG A 164 -12.50 2.72 7.62
N LEU A 165 -12.94 1.48 7.76
CA LEU A 165 -14.31 1.14 8.15
C LEU A 165 -14.64 1.68 9.55
N LEU A 166 -13.75 1.48 10.54
CA LEU A 166 -13.90 2.04 11.89
C LEU A 166 -14.00 3.59 11.88
N LEU A 167 -13.34 4.24 10.93
CA LEU A 167 -13.36 5.69 10.74
C LEU A 167 -14.54 6.18 9.87
N GLY A 168 -15.38 5.28 9.35
CA GLY A 168 -16.47 5.61 8.42
C GLY A 168 -15.99 6.07 7.03
N ALA A 169 -14.77 5.69 6.63
CA ALA A 169 -14.11 6.13 5.40
C ALA A 169 -14.16 5.10 4.25
N CYS A 170 -14.84 3.97 4.42
CA CYS A 170 -15.15 2.98 3.39
C CYS A 170 -16.42 2.20 3.73
N SER A 171 -16.94 1.45 2.76
CA SER A 171 -18.05 0.52 2.96
C SER A 171 -17.57 -0.81 3.58
N GLU A 172 -18.51 -1.58 4.12
CA GLU A 172 -18.26 -2.96 4.58
C GLU A 172 -17.87 -3.89 3.41
N GLU A 173 -18.41 -3.63 2.22
CA GLU A 173 -18.12 -4.41 0.99
C GLU A 173 -16.62 -4.42 0.64
N GLU A 174 -15.91 -3.30 0.84
CA GLU A 174 -14.46 -3.23 0.63
C GLU A 174 -13.71 -4.22 1.54
N THR A 175 -14.07 -4.26 2.82
CA THR A 175 -13.47 -5.18 3.79
C THR A 175 -13.82 -6.63 3.46
N TYR A 176 -15.08 -6.91 3.12
CA TYR A 176 -15.52 -8.26 2.74
C TYR A 176 -14.78 -8.77 1.50
N LYS A 177 -14.57 -7.92 0.48
CA LYS A 177 -13.76 -8.26 -0.70
C LYS A 177 -12.34 -8.67 -0.30
N LEU A 178 -11.72 -7.96 0.63
CA LEU A 178 -10.38 -8.28 1.12
C LEU A 178 -10.34 -9.61 1.89
N GLU A 179 -11.37 -9.94 2.68
CA GLU A 179 -11.51 -11.24 3.33
C GLU A 179 -11.63 -12.37 2.30
N MET A 180 -12.40 -12.17 1.23
CA MET A 180 -12.49 -13.12 0.13
C MET A 180 -11.14 -13.32 -0.57
N LEU A 181 -10.37 -12.24 -0.80
CA LEU A 181 -9.05 -12.33 -1.42
C LEU A 181 -8.03 -13.05 -0.53
N MET A 182 -8.09 -12.84 0.79
CA MET A 182 -7.29 -13.62 1.76
C MET A 182 -7.62 -15.11 1.67
N ASN A 183 -8.90 -15.48 1.64
CA ASN A 183 -9.33 -16.86 1.48
C ASN A 183 -8.88 -17.46 0.12
N GLN A 184 -8.92 -16.68 -0.96
CA GLN A 184 -8.43 -17.14 -2.28
C GLN A 184 -6.92 -17.36 -2.32
N ALA A 185 -6.17 -16.57 -1.55
CA ALA A 185 -4.73 -16.71 -1.38
C ALA A 185 -4.34 -17.78 -0.34
N ASP A 186 -5.32 -18.40 0.33
CA ASP A 186 -5.14 -19.36 1.43
C ASP A 186 -4.29 -18.79 2.58
N ILE A 187 -4.60 -17.55 2.97
CA ILE A 187 -3.91 -16.85 4.07
C ILE A 187 -4.89 -16.29 5.09
N THR A 188 -4.38 -16.07 6.29
CA THR A 188 -5.07 -15.53 7.46
C THR A 188 -4.27 -14.37 8.06
N VAL A 189 -4.82 -13.72 9.08
CA VAL A 189 -4.07 -12.69 9.83
C VAL A 189 -2.87 -13.24 10.60
N HIS A 190 -2.87 -14.55 10.91
CA HIS A 190 -1.81 -15.24 11.65
C HIS A 190 -0.55 -15.48 10.81
N ASP A 191 -0.67 -15.47 9.48
CA ASP A 191 0.47 -15.51 8.54
C ASP A 191 1.34 -14.25 8.61
N ARG A 192 0.94 -13.26 9.41
CA ARG A 192 1.73 -12.10 9.79
C ARG A 192 2.15 -12.24 11.27
N PRO A 193 3.33 -12.80 11.59
CA PRO A 193 3.69 -13.21 12.96
C PRO A 193 3.63 -12.10 14.02
N VAL A 194 3.88 -10.85 13.62
CA VAL A 194 3.79 -9.69 14.50
C VAL A 194 2.37 -9.42 15.02
N VAL A 195 1.33 -9.92 14.35
CA VAL A 195 -0.06 -9.82 14.83
C VAL A 195 -0.20 -10.61 16.12
N ASP A 196 0.12 -11.91 16.08
CA ASP A 196 -0.03 -12.79 17.24
C ASP A 196 0.85 -12.35 18.41
N ALA A 197 2.08 -11.93 18.12
CA ALA A 197 2.99 -11.42 19.15
C ALA A 197 2.45 -10.17 19.85
N ALA A 198 1.89 -9.22 19.09
CA ALA A 198 1.33 -8.00 19.67
C ALA A 198 0.04 -8.29 20.48
N LEU A 199 -0.82 -9.18 20.00
CA LEU A 199 -2.07 -9.54 20.69
C LEU A 199 -1.78 -10.32 21.98
N THR A 200 -0.88 -11.29 21.93
CA THR A 200 -0.45 -12.07 23.10
C THR A 200 0.15 -11.17 24.18
N GLU A 201 1.00 -10.21 23.80
CA GLU A 201 1.58 -9.25 24.74
C GLU A 201 0.52 -8.29 25.31
N SER A 202 -0.49 -7.93 24.51
CA SER A 202 -1.60 -7.10 24.94
C SER A 202 -2.46 -7.82 26.00
N GLU A 203 -2.78 -9.09 25.76
CA GLU A 203 -3.50 -9.94 26.71
C GLU A 203 -2.72 -10.13 28.01
N ARG A 204 -1.42 -10.45 27.90
CA ARG A 204 -0.53 -10.68 29.05
C ARG A 204 -0.42 -9.45 29.95
N THR A 205 -0.47 -8.24 29.37
CA THR A 205 -0.28 -6.98 30.10
C THR A 205 -1.60 -6.29 30.47
N GLY A 206 -2.72 -6.71 29.89
CA GLY A 206 -4.02 -6.07 30.06
C GLY A 206 -4.11 -4.67 29.44
N GLY A 207 -3.17 -4.29 28.57
CA GLY A 207 -3.09 -2.97 27.97
C GLY A 207 -2.59 -3.01 26.52
N PRO A 208 -2.53 -1.86 25.82
CA PRO A 208 -2.04 -1.82 24.46
C PRO A 208 -0.58 -2.29 24.35
N ALA A 209 -0.32 -3.09 23.32
CA ALA A 209 0.98 -3.62 22.99
C ALA A 209 1.23 -3.54 21.48
N ALA A 210 2.49 -3.69 21.10
CA ALA A 210 2.94 -3.69 19.72
C ALA A 210 4.06 -4.70 19.54
N ALA A 211 4.24 -5.20 18.32
CA ALA A 211 5.34 -6.09 17.96
C ALA A 211 5.95 -5.69 16.62
N LEU A 212 7.22 -6.01 16.43
CA LEU A 212 8.00 -5.74 15.22
C LEU A 212 8.91 -6.92 14.93
N GLU A 213 8.94 -7.34 13.68
CA GLU A 213 9.87 -8.34 13.16
C GLU A 213 11.13 -7.63 12.64
N LEU A 214 12.27 -7.96 13.21
CA LEU A 214 13.58 -7.42 12.85
C LEU A 214 14.10 -8.06 11.55
N PRO A 215 15.14 -7.48 10.91
CA PRO A 215 15.70 -8.02 9.67
C PRO A 215 16.24 -9.46 9.76
N ASP A 216 16.55 -9.94 10.97
CA ASP A 216 16.99 -11.31 11.22
C ASP A 216 15.82 -12.28 11.51
N GLY A 217 14.57 -11.79 11.46
CA GLY A 217 13.36 -12.55 11.73
C GLY A 217 12.98 -12.64 13.22
N SER A 218 13.78 -12.08 14.12
CA SER A 218 13.42 -12.04 15.54
C SER A 218 12.28 -11.06 15.81
N ILE A 219 11.41 -11.40 16.76
CA ILE A 219 10.26 -10.58 17.12
C ILE A 219 10.56 -9.82 18.41
N VAL A 220 10.43 -8.50 18.34
CA VAL A 220 10.52 -7.61 19.49
C VAL A 220 9.13 -7.08 19.82
N THR A 221 8.80 -7.01 21.10
CA THR A 221 7.53 -6.46 21.58
C THR A 221 7.73 -5.18 22.38
N GLY A 222 6.69 -4.35 22.44
CA GLY A 222 6.60 -3.15 23.25
C GLY A 222 5.24 -3.07 23.91
N LYS A 223 5.20 -2.67 25.18
CA LYS A 223 3.97 -2.54 25.96
C LYS A 223 3.81 -1.13 26.52
N THR A 224 2.57 -0.77 26.78
CA THR A 224 2.28 0.50 27.46
C THR A 224 2.79 0.47 28.90
N SER A 225 3.38 1.57 29.33
CA SER A 225 3.84 1.82 30.70
C SER A 225 3.40 3.22 31.16
N ASP A 226 3.81 3.61 32.36
CA ASP A 226 3.56 4.97 32.86
C ASP A 226 4.31 6.04 32.06
N LEU A 227 5.45 5.65 31.47
CA LEU A 227 6.36 6.55 30.76
C LEU A 227 6.14 6.53 29.24
N LEU A 228 5.88 5.36 28.67
CA LEU A 228 5.89 5.13 27.23
C LEU A 228 4.59 4.49 26.75
N GLY A 229 4.10 4.95 25.60
CA GLY A 229 3.12 4.18 24.83
C GLY A 229 3.75 2.93 24.19
N ALA A 230 2.91 1.97 23.80
CA ALA A 230 3.36 0.71 23.19
C ALA A 230 4.26 0.90 21.96
N CYS A 231 3.92 1.81 21.05
CA CYS A 231 4.72 2.12 19.86
C CYS A 231 6.11 2.66 20.21
N SER A 232 6.18 3.56 21.19
CA SER A 232 7.44 4.16 21.65
C SER A 232 8.33 3.13 22.35
N ALA A 233 7.73 2.27 23.19
CA ALA A 233 8.45 1.18 23.84
C ALA A 233 8.98 0.16 22.82
N LEU A 234 8.17 -0.19 21.82
CA LEU A 234 8.57 -1.07 20.72
C LEU A 234 9.78 -0.52 19.97
N LEU A 235 9.75 0.77 19.59
CA LEU A 235 10.88 1.40 18.89
C LEU A 235 12.17 1.31 19.71
N LEU A 236 12.13 1.66 20.99
CA LEU A 236 13.33 1.60 21.83
C LEU A 236 13.84 0.17 21.99
N ASN A 237 12.95 -0.80 22.22
CA ASN A 237 13.34 -2.19 22.33
C ASN A 237 13.98 -2.70 21.04
N ALA A 238 13.40 -2.37 19.88
CA ALA A 238 13.93 -2.77 18.57
C ALA A 238 15.32 -2.16 18.31
N LEU A 239 15.49 -0.87 18.60
CA LEU A 239 16.79 -0.20 18.42
C LEU A 239 17.87 -0.75 19.34
N LYS A 240 17.50 -1.11 20.58
CA LYS A 240 18.41 -1.76 21.53
C LYS A 240 18.85 -3.13 21.06
N GLU A 241 17.90 -3.96 20.62
CA GLU A 241 18.18 -5.30 20.12
C GLU A 241 19.13 -5.24 18.91
N LEU A 242 18.84 -4.36 17.94
CA LEU A 242 19.69 -4.13 16.76
C LEU A 242 21.09 -3.60 17.09
N ALA A 243 21.24 -2.93 18.22
CA ALA A 243 22.52 -2.41 18.71
C ALA A 243 23.25 -3.37 19.67
N GLY A 244 22.64 -4.52 20.01
CA GLY A 244 23.19 -5.46 21.00
C GLY A 244 23.19 -4.92 22.44
N ILE A 245 22.27 -4.00 22.76
CA ILE A 245 22.16 -3.36 24.08
C ILE A 245 21.16 -4.13 24.95
N GLY A 246 21.59 -4.56 26.13
CA GLY A 246 20.76 -5.31 27.08
C GLY A 246 19.42 -4.63 27.42
N HIS A 247 18.34 -5.42 27.56
CA HIS A 247 16.97 -4.93 27.72
C HIS A 247 16.77 -4.04 28.97
N GLU A 248 17.54 -4.27 30.02
CA GLU A 248 17.55 -3.50 31.27
C GLU A 248 18.24 -2.13 31.17
N ILE A 249 19.08 -1.92 30.16
CA ILE A 249 19.86 -0.69 30.00
C ILE A 249 18.96 0.48 29.56
N LYS A 250 18.93 1.56 30.34
CA LYS A 250 18.16 2.76 30.01
C LYS A 250 18.95 3.67 29.08
N ILE A 251 18.54 3.75 27.80
CA ILE A 251 19.22 4.55 26.78
C ILE A 251 18.70 5.99 26.65
N ILE A 252 17.61 6.34 27.34
CA ILE A 252 17.13 7.72 27.42
C ILE A 252 17.36 8.26 28.81
N SER A 253 18.07 9.38 28.90
CA SER A 253 18.33 10.08 30.15
C SER A 253 17.05 10.67 30.74
N PRO A 254 16.82 10.58 32.07
CA PRO A 254 15.74 11.30 32.74
C PRO A 254 15.74 12.81 32.43
N GLN A 255 16.92 13.42 32.27
CA GLN A 255 17.07 14.84 31.94
C GLN A 255 16.51 15.19 30.55
N ALA A 256 16.43 14.22 29.64
CA ALA A 256 15.80 14.40 28.32
C ALA A 256 14.27 14.19 28.38
N ILE A 257 13.76 13.44 29.36
CA ILE A 257 12.35 13.08 29.48
C ILE A 257 11.56 14.10 30.32
N GLU A 258 12.10 14.48 31.48
CA GLU A 258 11.43 15.34 32.46
C GLU A 258 10.93 16.67 31.86
N PRO A 259 11.71 17.40 31.03
CA PRO A 259 11.23 18.64 30.43
C PRO A 259 10.03 18.42 29.50
N ILE A 260 10.02 17.31 28.75
CA ILE A 260 8.93 16.97 27.81
C ILE A 260 7.66 16.64 28.62
N GLN A 261 7.77 15.80 29.65
CA GLN A 261 6.62 15.46 30.50
C GLN A 261 6.08 16.68 31.25
N SER A 262 6.97 17.55 31.74
CA SER A 262 6.58 18.80 32.41
C SER A 262 5.87 19.75 31.44
N LEU A 263 6.36 19.88 30.20
CA LEU A 263 5.69 20.65 29.15
C LEU A 263 4.27 20.15 28.91
N LYS A 264 4.10 18.83 28.68
CA LYS A 264 2.78 18.22 28.42
C LYS A 264 1.79 18.44 29.56
N THR A 265 2.22 18.17 30.79
CA THR A 265 1.31 18.12 31.94
C THR A 265 1.06 19.48 32.57
N LYS A 266 2.11 20.31 32.76
CA LYS A 266 1.99 21.59 33.48
C LYS A 266 1.61 22.76 32.58
N TYR A 267 2.04 22.74 31.33
CA TYR A 267 1.89 23.90 30.42
C TYR A 267 0.86 23.66 29.31
N LEU A 268 0.81 22.46 28.75
CA LEU A 268 -0.12 22.11 27.67
C LEU A 268 -1.43 21.46 28.16
N GLY A 269 -1.56 21.20 29.47
CA GLY A 269 -2.78 20.68 30.08
C GLY A 269 -3.12 19.23 29.74
N SER A 270 -2.17 18.45 29.21
CA SER A 270 -2.37 17.03 28.97
C SER A 270 -2.39 16.26 30.29
N HIS A 271 -3.43 15.44 30.49
CA HIS A 271 -3.47 14.50 31.62
C HIS A 271 -2.63 13.23 31.37
N ASN A 272 -2.17 12.99 30.14
CA ASN A 272 -1.36 11.85 29.78
C ASN A 272 0.12 12.26 29.69
N PRO A 273 1.00 11.80 30.61
CA PRO A 273 2.42 12.11 30.59
C PRO A 273 3.24 11.18 29.68
N ARG A 274 2.62 10.18 29.06
CA ARG A 274 3.33 9.21 28.21
C ARG A 274 3.94 9.89 26.99
N LEU A 275 5.13 9.44 26.62
CA LEU A 275 5.82 9.92 25.43
C LEU A 275 5.37 9.18 24.16
N HIS A 276 5.06 9.95 23.12
CA HIS A 276 4.86 9.43 21.76
C HIS A 276 6.19 9.13 21.07
N THR A 277 6.11 8.43 19.95
CA THR A 277 7.30 7.98 19.20
C THR A 277 8.22 9.13 18.78
N ASP A 278 7.69 10.29 18.42
CA ASP A 278 8.47 11.47 18.05
C ASP A 278 9.20 12.09 19.24
N GLU A 279 8.50 12.26 20.37
CA GLU A 279 9.06 12.74 21.63
C GLU A 279 10.17 11.81 22.13
N VAL A 280 9.99 10.50 21.97
CA VAL A 280 11.00 9.48 22.31
C VAL A 280 12.23 9.57 21.41
N LEU A 281 12.05 9.75 20.10
CA LEU A 281 13.18 9.90 19.18
C LEU A 281 13.96 11.20 19.45
N ILE A 282 13.27 12.28 19.80
CA ILE A 282 13.91 13.53 20.23
C ILE A 282 14.70 13.30 21.52
N ALA A 283 14.10 12.66 22.53
CA ALA A 283 14.77 12.40 23.80
C ALA A 283 15.98 11.45 23.64
N LEU A 284 15.87 10.46 22.74
CA LEU A 284 16.98 9.58 22.37
C LEU A 284 18.11 10.37 21.69
N SER A 285 17.77 11.25 20.75
CA SER A 285 18.75 12.12 20.07
C SER A 285 19.49 13.05 21.03
N VAL A 286 18.78 13.63 22.02
CA VAL A 286 19.41 14.43 23.07
C VAL A 286 20.33 13.55 23.95
N SER A 287 19.89 12.34 24.30
CA SER A 287 20.68 11.40 25.11
C SER A 287 21.94 10.92 24.38
N ALA A 288 21.90 10.80 23.05
CA ALA A 288 23.04 10.42 22.22
C ALA A 288 24.22 11.41 22.27
N ALA A 289 24.00 12.64 22.76
CA ALA A 289 25.08 13.60 22.96
C ALA A 289 26.05 13.22 24.09
N THR A 290 25.59 12.42 25.06
CA THR A 290 26.36 12.08 26.27
C THR A 290 26.38 10.59 26.61
N SER A 291 25.62 9.75 25.88
CA SER A 291 25.56 8.30 26.06
C SER A 291 25.91 7.57 24.77
N GLU A 292 26.94 6.71 24.83
CA GLU A 292 27.34 5.89 23.68
C GLU A 292 26.26 4.86 23.32
N ASP A 293 25.59 4.26 24.31
CA ASP A 293 24.49 3.31 24.07
C ASP A 293 23.32 3.98 23.31
N ALA A 294 22.99 5.23 23.69
CA ALA A 294 21.93 5.99 23.02
C ALA A 294 22.29 6.30 21.56
N LYS A 295 23.57 6.61 21.31
CA LYS A 295 24.11 6.86 19.98
C LYS A 295 24.10 5.59 19.13
N LEU A 296 24.58 4.47 19.67
CA LEU A 296 24.56 3.17 18.99
C LEU A 296 23.13 2.74 18.61
N ALA A 297 22.16 2.94 19.51
CA ALA A 297 20.75 2.69 19.23
C ALA A 297 20.22 3.61 18.11
N MET A 298 20.53 4.90 18.14
CA MET A 298 20.10 5.86 17.11
C MET A 298 20.64 5.52 15.72
N GLU A 299 21.89 5.02 15.63
CA GLU A 299 22.50 4.56 14.38
C GLU A 299 21.78 3.36 13.74
N GLN A 300 20.93 2.64 14.49
CA GLN A 300 20.16 1.51 13.96
C GLN A 300 18.86 1.91 13.25
N LEU A 301 18.41 3.16 13.34
CA LEU A 301 17.16 3.62 12.73
C LEU A 301 16.98 3.23 11.25
N PRO A 302 18.01 3.32 10.37
CA PRO A 302 17.87 2.90 8.97
C PRO A 302 17.53 1.42 8.78
N LYS A 303 17.89 0.55 9.73
CA LYS A 303 17.62 -0.90 9.66
C LYS A 303 16.14 -1.23 9.88
N LEU A 304 15.34 -0.30 10.41
CA LEU A 304 13.89 -0.49 10.58
C LEU A 304 13.11 -0.39 9.27
N LYS A 305 13.75 0.10 8.19
CA LYS A 305 13.11 0.22 6.87
C LYS A 305 12.66 -1.13 6.35
N GLY A 306 11.37 -1.25 6.05
CA GLY A 306 10.77 -2.49 5.54
C GLY A 306 10.39 -3.51 6.62
N CYS A 307 10.77 -3.28 7.89
CA CYS A 307 10.34 -4.14 8.99
C CYS A 307 8.81 -4.12 9.12
N GLN A 308 8.25 -5.26 9.51
CA GLN A 308 6.83 -5.41 9.70
C GLN A 308 6.48 -5.17 11.16
N ALA A 309 5.40 -4.42 11.42
CA ALA A 309 4.93 -4.19 12.78
C ALA A 309 3.41 -4.35 12.90
N HIS A 310 2.94 -4.63 14.10
CA HIS A 310 1.52 -4.62 14.44
C HIS A 310 1.30 -3.96 15.80
N VAL A 311 0.17 -3.28 15.97
CA VAL A 311 -0.25 -2.65 17.23
C VAL A 311 -1.65 -3.14 17.58
N SER A 312 -1.86 -3.58 18.82
CA SER A 312 -3.12 -4.17 19.29
C SER A 312 -4.29 -3.18 19.42
N VAL A 313 -4.07 -1.91 19.10
CA VAL A 313 -5.06 -0.83 19.09
C VAL A 313 -4.75 0.16 17.97
N MET A 314 -5.71 1.03 17.66
CA MET A 314 -5.51 2.19 16.79
C MET A 314 -4.59 3.22 17.48
N PRO A 315 -3.39 3.47 16.96
CA PRO A 315 -2.50 4.47 17.57
C PRO A 315 -2.87 5.89 17.13
N GLY A 316 -2.32 6.88 17.84
CA GLY A 316 -2.47 8.28 17.47
C GLY A 316 -1.83 8.61 16.13
N SER A 317 -2.28 9.69 15.48
CA SER A 317 -1.77 10.14 14.18
C SER A 317 -0.27 10.40 14.17
N VAL A 318 0.29 10.85 15.29
CA VAL A 318 1.73 11.06 15.49
C VAL A 318 2.49 9.75 15.28
N ASP A 319 2.10 8.68 15.95
CA ASP A 319 2.79 7.39 15.89
C ASP A 319 2.66 6.73 14.51
N ILE A 320 1.48 6.83 13.88
CA ILE A 320 1.27 6.39 12.49
C ILE A 320 2.23 7.12 11.54
N LYS A 321 2.36 8.43 11.70
CA LYS A 321 3.25 9.25 10.87
C LYS A 321 4.71 8.86 11.07
N GLN A 322 5.14 8.60 12.31
CA GLN A 322 6.52 8.20 12.58
C GLN A 322 6.86 6.84 11.98
N PHE A 323 6.01 5.82 12.13
CA PHE A 323 6.23 4.54 11.46
C PHE A 323 6.34 4.69 9.94
N LYS A 324 5.51 5.55 9.33
CA LYS A 324 5.62 5.85 7.89
C LYS A 324 6.94 6.53 7.52
N LEU A 325 7.41 7.50 8.30
CA LEU A 325 8.69 8.18 8.06
C LEU A 325 9.87 7.20 8.16
N LEU A 326 9.81 6.26 9.11
CA LEU A 326 10.79 5.19 9.27
C LEU A 326 10.64 4.06 8.24
N SER A 327 9.64 4.14 7.33
CA SER A 327 9.32 3.11 6.35
C SER A 327 9.03 1.74 6.98
N ILE A 328 8.45 1.72 8.18
CA ILE A 328 7.96 0.52 8.86
C ILE A 328 6.59 0.18 8.30
N GLN A 329 6.40 -1.07 7.90
CA GLN A 329 5.16 -1.58 7.34
C GLN A 329 4.22 -2.00 8.48
N ALA A 330 3.60 -1.01 9.13
CA ALA A 330 2.76 -1.22 10.31
C ALA A 330 1.28 -1.49 9.97
N THR A 331 0.68 -2.45 10.67
CA THR A 331 -0.78 -2.67 10.72
C THR A 331 -1.31 -2.43 12.14
N PHE A 332 -2.62 -2.24 12.28
CA PHE A 332 -3.24 -1.84 13.54
C PHE A 332 -4.58 -2.54 13.71
N GLU A 333 -4.88 -3.02 14.90
CA GLU A 333 -6.23 -3.47 15.22
C GLU A 333 -7.23 -2.34 15.11
N ALA A 334 -8.40 -2.63 14.53
CA ALA A 334 -9.49 -1.68 14.36
C ALA A 334 -10.29 -1.49 15.67
N LYS A 335 -9.58 -1.11 16.75
CA LYS A 335 -10.12 -0.90 18.09
C LYS A 335 -9.41 0.28 18.76
N TYR A 336 -10.17 1.16 19.41
CA TYR A 336 -9.59 2.26 20.19
C TYR A 336 -9.08 1.78 21.57
N GLU A 337 -8.01 2.38 22.09
CA GLU A 337 -7.43 2.08 23.41
C GLU A 337 -8.44 2.24 24.55
N LYS A 338 -9.30 3.26 24.47
CA LYS A 338 -10.36 3.51 25.44
C LYS A 338 -11.71 3.26 24.77
N ASN A 339 -12.64 2.61 25.49
CA ASN A 339 -14.08 2.74 25.23
C ASN A 339 -14.50 4.20 25.52
N SER A 340 -14.02 5.17 24.74
CA SER A 340 -14.46 6.55 24.88
C SER A 340 -15.83 6.69 24.25
N VAL A 341 -16.86 6.51 25.08
CA VAL A 341 -17.95 7.48 25.35
C VAL A 341 -18.01 8.69 24.40
N PHE A 342 -18.12 8.47 23.08
CA PHE A 342 -18.45 9.52 22.10
C PHE A 342 -19.95 9.56 21.77
N PHE A 343 -20.77 8.72 22.43
CA PHE A 343 -22.21 8.89 22.52
C PHE A 343 -22.61 9.25 23.95
N ASN A 344 -22.28 10.48 24.37
CA ASN A 344 -23.07 11.11 25.42
C ASN A 344 -24.22 11.85 24.73
N ASN A 345 -25.43 11.31 24.93
CA ASN A 345 -26.71 11.92 24.62
C ASN A 345 -26.72 13.44 24.80
N LYS A 346 -26.76 14.17 23.68
CA LYS A 346 -27.49 15.43 23.46
C LYS A 346 -27.90 15.38 21.98
N GLY A 347 -29.15 15.12 21.60
CA GLY A 347 -30.34 15.82 22.04
C GLY A 347 -30.46 17.15 21.30
N VAL A 348 -30.79 17.09 20.00
CA VAL A 348 -31.92 17.74 19.32
C VAL A 348 -32.33 16.85 18.16
#